data_AF-A0A8X8YUS6-F1
#
_entry.id   AF-A0A8X8YUS6-F1
#
_cell.length_a   1.000
_cell.length_b   1.000
_cell.length_c   1.000
_cell.angle_alpha   90.00
_cell.angle_beta   90.00
_cell.angle_gamma   90.00
#
_symmetry.space_group_name_H-M   'P 1'
#
loop_
_entity.id
_entity.type
_entity.pdbx_description
1 polymer ?
#
loop_
_entity_poly.entity_id
_entity_poly.type
_entity_poly.pdbx_seq_one_letter_code
_entity_poly.pdbx_strand_id
1 'polypeptide(L)'
;MRLKPLGVSINGTGQVGTYFYTAPEIEQGWPKIDEKADMYSLGVMFFELWHPFETAMERHVLLSHLKLKGQLPSSWVTEFPEQATLLRHLMSPSPSDRPSATELLKHAFPPHMEHEMLDSK
;
A
#
# COMPACT_ATOMS: atom_id res chain seq x y z
N MET A 1 23.22 -33.02 -1.99
CA MET A 1 23.54 -31.58 -2.14
C MET A 1 22.40 -30.81 -1.47
N ARG A 2 22.68 -30.13 -0.35
CA ARG A 2 21.67 -29.55 0.56
C ARG A 2 21.31 -28.15 0.08
N LEU A 3 20.12 -27.96 -0.49
CA LEU A 3 19.61 -26.61 -0.78
C LEU A 3 19.11 -26.02 0.54
N LYS A 4 19.76 -24.94 0.99
CA LYS A 4 19.28 -24.09 2.09
C LYS A 4 18.02 -23.36 1.62
N PRO A 5 16.93 -23.32 2.40
CA PRO A 5 15.89 -22.34 2.15
C PRO A 5 16.45 -20.94 2.43
N LEU A 6 16.28 -20.03 1.49
CA LEU A 6 16.57 -18.62 1.68
C LEU A 6 15.63 -18.11 2.80
N GLY A 7 16.22 -17.57 3.85
CA GLY A 7 15.56 -17.38 5.13
C GLY A 7 14.41 -16.38 5.08
N VAL A 8 13.20 -16.86 5.34
CA VAL A 8 12.19 -16.08 6.04
C VAL A 8 12.47 -16.27 7.54
N SER A 9 13.26 -15.37 8.10
CA SER A 9 13.42 -15.26 9.55
C SER A 9 12.16 -14.62 10.12
N ILE A 10 11.28 -15.46 10.68
CA ILE A 10 10.24 -15.03 11.61
C ILE A 10 10.89 -14.66 12.96
N ASN A 11 11.51 -13.48 13.03
CA ASN A 11 11.97 -12.91 14.31
C ASN A 11 11.22 -11.60 14.61
N GLY A 12 10.82 -11.47 15.88
CA GLY A 12 9.86 -10.50 16.37
C GLY A 12 10.10 -9.04 15.99
N THR A 13 8.97 -8.36 15.81
CA THR A 13 8.75 -6.90 15.84
C THR A 13 9.43 -6.00 14.80
N GLY A 14 10.47 -6.43 14.08
CA GLY A 14 11.17 -5.57 13.10
C GLY A 14 10.75 -5.75 11.63
N GLN A 15 10.62 -6.99 11.16
CA GLN A 15 10.36 -7.30 9.74
C GLN A 15 8.87 -7.40 9.36
N VAL A 16 7.99 -7.55 10.35
CA VAL A 16 6.54 -7.64 10.12
C VAL A 16 5.98 -6.31 9.62
N GLY A 17 6.60 -5.19 10.00
CA GLY A 17 6.21 -3.86 9.52
C GLY A 17 6.38 -3.75 8.01
N THR A 18 7.60 -4.00 7.50
CA THR A 18 7.94 -3.89 6.07
C THR A 18 7.18 -4.88 5.19
N TYR A 19 6.82 -6.05 5.72
CA TYR A 19 6.07 -7.08 4.99
C TYR A 19 4.76 -6.54 4.39
N PHE A 20 4.01 -5.72 5.14
CA PHE A 20 2.72 -5.22 4.66
C PHE A 20 2.86 -4.35 3.41
N TYR A 21 3.92 -3.55 3.32
CA TYR A 21 4.20 -2.67 2.19
C TYR A 21 4.76 -3.42 0.97
N THR A 22 5.23 -4.66 1.13
CA THR A 22 5.87 -5.39 0.03
C THR A 22 4.84 -5.82 -1.02
N ALA A 23 5.07 -5.42 -2.27
CA ALA A 23 4.19 -5.81 -3.38
C ALA A 23 4.27 -7.33 -3.68
N PRO A 24 3.17 -7.97 -4.13
CA PRO A 24 3.12 -9.42 -4.33
C PRO A 24 4.16 -9.94 -5.33
N GLU A 25 4.49 -9.18 -6.36
CA GLU A 25 5.51 -9.55 -7.35
C GLU A 25 6.93 -9.60 -6.76
N ILE A 26 7.22 -8.79 -5.73
CA ILE A 26 8.50 -8.84 -5.00
C ILE A 26 8.55 -10.11 -4.15
N GLU A 27 7.47 -10.45 -3.45
CA GLU A 27 7.38 -11.67 -2.64
C GLU A 27 7.49 -12.94 -3.48
N GLN A 28 6.95 -12.90 -4.70
CA GLN A 28 7.03 -13.99 -5.67
C GLN A 28 8.37 -14.04 -6.41
N GLY A 29 9.28 -13.09 -6.17
CA GLY A 29 10.60 -13.06 -6.79
C GLY A 29 10.56 -12.86 -8.30
N TRP A 30 9.64 -12.03 -8.81
CA TRP A 30 9.55 -11.76 -10.24
C TRP A 30 10.85 -11.16 -10.78
N PRO A 31 11.25 -11.52 -12.02
CA PRO A 31 12.51 -11.07 -12.60
C PRO A 31 12.52 -9.57 -12.94
N LYS A 32 11.34 -8.96 -13.12
CA LYS A 32 11.17 -7.54 -13.39
C LYS A 32 10.21 -6.95 -12.36
N ILE A 33 10.73 -6.02 -11.57
CA ILE A 33 9.96 -5.18 -10.66
C ILE A 33 9.93 -3.77 -11.25
N ASP A 34 8.76 -3.17 -11.29
CA ASP A 34 8.53 -1.84 -11.86
C ASP A 34 8.17 -0.82 -10.77
N GLU A 35 8.01 0.46 -11.13
CA GLU A 35 7.59 1.53 -10.19
C GLU A 35 6.21 1.25 -9.56
N LYS A 36 5.44 0.33 -10.15
CA LYS A 36 4.16 -0.14 -9.62
C LYS A 36 4.29 -0.85 -8.27
N ALA A 37 5.46 -1.35 -7.91
CA ALA A 37 5.70 -1.88 -6.56
C ALA A 37 5.69 -0.78 -5.49
N ASP A 38 6.20 0.41 -5.83
CA ASP A 38 6.13 1.58 -4.95
C ASP A 38 4.67 2.07 -4.82
N MET A 39 3.90 1.99 -5.91
CA MET A 39 2.46 2.32 -5.87
C MET A 39 1.66 1.39 -4.95
N TYR A 40 2.04 0.11 -4.84
CA TYR A 40 1.46 -0.79 -3.85
C TYR A 40 1.78 -0.36 -2.42
N SER A 41 3.05 -0.05 -2.15
CA SER A 41 3.51 0.46 -0.86
C SER A 41 2.78 1.76 -0.46
N LEU A 42 2.56 2.64 -1.43
CA LEU A 42 1.78 3.86 -1.28
C LEU A 42 0.34 3.58 -0.87
N GLY A 43 -0.30 2.54 -1.42
CA GLY A 43 -1.65 2.13 -1.02
C GLY A 43 -1.72 1.77 0.47
N VAL A 44 -0.76 0.98 0.96
CA VAL A 44 -0.69 0.62 2.39
C VAL A 44 -0.52 1.87 3.26
N MET A 45 0.44 2.74 2.92
CA MET A 45 0.65 4.00 3.62
C MET A 45 -0.61 4.88 3.61
N PHE A 46 -1.29 4.98 2.48
CA PHE A 46 -2.51 5.75 2.32
C PHE A 46 -3.64 5.26 3.24
N PHE A 47 -3.79 3.94 3.38
CA PHE A 47 -4.75 3.36 4.33
C PHE A 47 -4.41 3.73 5.78
N GLU A 48 -3.15 3.62 6.18
CA GLU A 48 -2.72 3.95 7.54
C GLU A 48 -2.89 5.45 7.88
N LEU A 49 -2.78 6.34 6.89
CA LEU A 49 -3.03 7.78 7.08
C LEU A 49 -4.51 8.08 7.34
N TRP A 50 -5.43 7.34 6.72
CA TRP A 50 -6.88 7.53 6.85
C TRP A 50 -7.52 6.70 7.97
N HIS A 51 -6.81 5.72 8.50
CA HIS A 51 -7.33 4.84 9.55
C HIS A 51 -6.34 4.77 10.73
N PRO A 52 -6.48 5.67 11.72
CA PRO A 52 -5.66 5.63 12.91
C PRO A 52 -5.94 4.33 13.69
N PHE A 53 -4.89 3.60 14.04
CA PHE A 53 -5.00 2.37 14.83
C PHE A 53 -4.85 2.67 16.32
N GLU A 54 -5.68 2.08 17.15
CA GLU A 54 -5.55 2.18 18.60
C GLU A 54 -4.50 1.20 19.13
N THR A 55 -4.34 0.05 18.47
CA THR A 55 -3.41 -0.99 18.90
C THR A 55 -2.61 -1.59 17.74
N ALA A 56 -1.40 -2.07 18.05
CA ALA A 56 -0.57 -2.77 17.07
C ALA A 56 -1.22 -4.07 16.57
N MET A 57 -2.05 -4.73 17.38
CA MET A 57 -2.79 -5.94 17.00
C MET A 57 -3.87 -5.64 15.98
N GLU A 58 -4.67 -4.59 16.22
CA GLU A 58 -5.68 -4.11 15.27
C GLU A 58 -5.04 -3.79 13.91
N ARG A 59 -3.94 -3.02 13.92
CA ARG A 59 -3.14 -2.74 12.72
C ARG A 59 -2.74 -4.03 12.00
N HIS A 60 -2.19 -5.00 12.72
CA HIS A 60 -1.78 -6.27 12.14
C HIS A 60 -2.94 -7.02 11.48
N VAL A 61 -4.09 -7.11 12.15
CA VAL A 61 -5.28 -7.81 11.62
C VAL A 61 -5.81 -7.12 10.36
N LEU A 62 -5.95 -5.79 10.40
CA LEU A 62 -6.49 -5.02 9.28
C LEU A 62 -5.56 -5.06 8.06
N LEU A 63 -4.26 -4.82 8.25
CA LEU A 63 -3.29 -4.90 7.14
C LEU A 63 -3.16 -6.33 6.59
N SER A 64 -3.32 -7.36 7.44
CA SER A 64 -3.35 -8.75 6.98
C SER A 64 -4.59 -9.04 6.13
N HIS A 65 -5.76 -8.55 6.52
CA HIS A 65 -6.97 -8.67 5.71
C HIS A 65 -6.86 -7.91 4.39
N LEU A 66 -6.30 -6.71 4.42
CA LEU A 66 -6.08 -5.91 3.22
C LEU A 66 -5.13 -6.62 2.25
N LYS A 67 -3.98 -7.10 2.73
CA LYS A 67 -2.96 -7.77 1.91
C LYS A 67 -3.42 -9.15 1.39
N LEU A 68 -3.98 -9.99 2.26
CA LEU A 68 -4.29 -11.39 1.91
C LEU A 68 -5.66 -11.56 1.25
N LYS A 69 -6.63 -10.69 1.58
CA LYS A 69 -8.03 -10.81 1.12
C LYS A 69 -8.48 -9.63 0.26
N GLY A 70 -7.73 -8.54 0.19
CA GLY A 70 -8.18 -7.31 -0.46
C GLY A 70 -9.37 -6.65 0.24
N GLN A 71 -9.56 -6.94 1.54
CA GLN A 71 -10.74 -6.53 2.29
C GLN A 71 -10.46 -5.31 3.15
N LEU A 72 -11.37 -4.35 3.06
CA LEU A 72 -11.40 -3.13 3.89
C LEU A 72 -12.56 -3.23 4.91
N PRO A 73 -12.45 -2.58 6.08
CA PRO A 73 -13.58 -2.45 7.00
C PRO A 73 -14.79 -1.85 6.29
N SER A 74 -15.97 -2.44 6.46
CA SER A 74 -17.19 -1.96 5.80
C SER A 74 -17.53 -0.52 6.18
N SER A 75 -17.34 -0.16 7.45
CA SER A 75 -17.52 1.21 7.94
C SER A 75 -16.63 2.21 7.19
N TRP A 76 -15.35 1.88 7.02
CA TRP A 76 -14.39 2.72 6.32
C TRP A 76 -14.73 2.88 4.83
N VAL A 77 -15.20 1.81 4.17
CA VAL A 77 -15.66 1.87 2.77
C VAL A 77 -16.90 2.76 2.62
N THR A 78 -17.82 2.73 3.59
CA THR A 78 -19.00 3.59 3.59
C THR A 78 -18.65 5.05 3.84
N GLU A 79 -17.68 5.32 4.71
CA GLU A 79 -17.24 6.67 5.06
C GLU A 79 -16.37 7.31 3.97
N PHE A 80 -15.51 6.52 3.31
CA PHE A 80 -14.52 6.99 2.33
C PHE A 80 -14.58 6.18 1.01
N PRO A 81 -15.69 6.26 0.25
CA PRO A 81 -15.90 5.41 -0.92
C PRO A 81 -14.91 5.67 -2.08
N GLU A 82 -14.50 6.92 -2.28
CA GLU A 82 -13.52 7.30 -3.32
C GLU A 82 -12.12 6.80 -2.96
N GLN A 83 -11.71 6.99 -1.70
CA GLN A 83 -10.45 6.52 -1.15
C GLN A 83 -10.39 4.98 -1.17
N ALA A 84 -11.48 4.29 -0.88
CA ALA A 84 -11.58 2.85 -1.00
C ALA A 84 -11.41 2.37 -2.44
N THR A 85 -11.95 3.11 -3.40
CA THR A 85 -11.75 2.80 -4.82
C THR A 85 -10.29 3.00 -5.21
N LEU A 86 -9.68 4.12 -4.84
CA LEU A 86 -8.26 4.37 -5.10
C LEU A 86 -7.35 3.31 -4.47
N LEU A 87 -7.59 2.98 -3.20
CA LEU A 87 -6.83 2.00 -2.45
C LEU A 87 -6.87 0.61 -3.10
N ARG A 88 -8.04 0.18 -3.61
CA ARG A 88 -8.16 -1.08 -4.35
C ARG A 88 -7.35 -1.09 -5.64
N HIS A 89 -7.28 0.03 -6.35
CA HIS A 89 -6.45 0.14 -7.56
C HIS A 89 -4.96 0.10 -7.20
N LEU A 90 -4.53 0.88 -6.20
CA LEU A 90 -3.14 0.91 -5.72
C LEU A 90 -2.65 -0.45 -5.26
N MET A 91 -3.49 -1.20 -4.55
CA MET A 91 -3.16 -2.51 -4.00
C MET A 91 -3.58 -3.69 -4.88
N SER A 92 -3.85 -3.46 -6.18
CA SER A 92 -4.19 -4.55 -7.09
C SER A 92 -3.08 -5.61 -7.14
N PRO A 93 -3.40 -6.92 -7.15
CA PRO A 93 -2.40 -7.97 -7.29
C PRO A 93 -1.58 -7.84 -8.56
N SER A 94 -2.19 -7.40 -9.66
CA SER A 94 -1.48 -7.17 -10.92
C SER A 94 -0.89 -5.76 -10.97
N PRO A 95 0.42 -5.60 -11.21
CA PRO A 95 1.06 -4.28 -11.36
C PRO A 95 0.47 -3.44 -12.50
N SER A 96 -0.08 -4.08 -13.54
CA SER A 96 -0.70 -3.40 -14.69
C SER A 96 -1.93 -2.57 -14.31
N ASP A 97 -2.65 -3.00 -13.28
CA ASP A 97 -3.94 -2.42 -12.90
C ASP A 97 -3.76 -1.29 -11.88
N ARG A 98 -2.54 -1.14 -11.36
CA ARG A 98 -2.17 -0.05 -10.46
C ARG A 98 -1.94 1.22 -11.28
N PRO A 99 -2.48 2.38 -10.89
CA PRO A 99 -2.14 3.63 -11.55
C PRO A 99 -0.66 3.96 -11.29
N SER A 100 -0.01 4.63 -12.24
CA SER A 100 1.25 5.32 -12.01
C SER A 100 1.04 6.56 -11.12
N ALA A 101 2.12 7.08 -10.54
CA ALA A 101 2.06 8.32 -9.76
C ALA A 101 1.50 9.51 -10.57
N THR A 102 1.84 9.58 -11.86
CA THR A 102 1.36 10.67 -12.74
C THR A 102 -0.12 10.55 -13.06
N GLU A 103 -0.65 9.34 -13.26
CA GLU A 103 -2.09 9.10 -13.43
C GLU A 103 -2.85 9.42 -12.14
N LEU A 104 -2.29 9.03 -10.99
CA LEU A 104 -2.89 9.31 -9.69
C LEU A 104 -2.97 10.83 -9.42
N LEU A 105 -1.90 11.58 -9.67
CA LEU A 105 -1.90 13.04 -9.50
C LEU A 105 -2.94 13.76 -10.37
N LYS A 106 -3.21 13.25 -11.57
CA LYS A 106 -4.18 13.85 -12.50
C LYS A 106 -5.64 13.60 -12.11
N HIS A 107 -5.92 12.49 -11.43
CA HIS A 107 -7.29 12.01 -11.21
C HIS A 107 -7.73 11.96 -9.75
N ALA A 108 -6.79 11.91 -8.79
CA ALA A 108 -7.10 11.66 -7.38
C ALA A 108 -6.94 12.88 -6.47
N PHE A 109 -6.30 13.96 -6.93
CA PHE A 109 -6.14 15.19 -6.14
C PHE A 109 -6.76 16.38 -6.88
N PRO A 110 -7.37 17.34 -6.17
CA PRO A 110 -7.82 18.58 -6.80
C PRO A 110 -6.63 19.30 -7.45
N PRO A 111 -6.83 19.99 -8.59
CA PRO A 111 -5.76 20.60 -9.41
C PRO A 111 -4.98 21.77 -8.75
N HIS A 112 -4.98 21.90 -7.42
CA HIS A 112 -4.38 23.04 -6.72
C HIS A 112 -3.61 22.62 -5.46
N MET A 113 -2.52 21.89 -5.64
CA MET A 113 -1.48 21.77 -4.60
C MET A 113 -0.20 22.54 -4.95
N GLU A 114 -0.18 23.24 -6.08
CA GLU A 114 1.00 23.90 -6.62
C GLU A 114 0.74 25.39 -6.91
N HIS A 115 0.51 26.22 -5.87
CA HIS A 115 0.82 27.66 -5.97
C HIS A 115 0.85 28.46 -4.64
N GLU A 116 1.51 28.01 -3.56
CA GLU A 116 1.67 28.91 -2.40
C GLU A 116 2.94 28.70 -1.55
N MET A 117 4.07 28.31 -2.16
CA MET A 117 5.37 28.29 -1.46
C MET A 117 6.54 28.95 -2.20
N LEU A 118 6.29 29.69 -3.28
CA LEU A 118 7.36 30.41 -4.01
C LEU A 118 7.16 31.92 -4.19
N ASP A 119 6.14 32.52 -3.57
CA ASP A 119 5.92 33.98 -3.59
C ASP A 119 5.99 34.62 -2.19
N SER A 120 7.05 34.32 -1.44
CA SER A 120 7.31 34.99 -0.16
C SER A 120 8.81 35.22 0.11
N LYS A 121 9.47 35.96 -0.78
CA LYS A 121 10.27 37.19 -0.52
C LYS A 121 11.22 37.50 -1.66
#